data_AF-A0A5J5W7N9-F1
#
_entry.id   AF-A0A5J5W7N9-F1
#
_cell.length_a   1.000
_cell.length_b   1.000
_cell.length_c   1.000
_cell.angle_alpha   90.00
_cell.angle_beta   90.00
_cell.angle_gamma   90.00
#
_symmetry.space_group_name_H-M   'P 1'
#
loop_
_entity.id
_entity.type
_entity.pdbx_description
1 polymer ?
#
loop_
_entity_poly.entity_id
_entity_poly.type
_entity_poly.pdbx_seq_one_letter_code
_entity_poly.pdbx_strand_id
1 'polypeptide(L)'
;MAEEAILGYLATSEEIPDSGQFASQHGFQHNDVVNVIKSLHGFRYIDAQDIKRESWVLTDEGKKYAADGSPEVQLFLAVPQEGSISKDELQKKLEPSVFKIGCSQAGKNKWVDMGKQVSRKVQHVEDKVKDLLIRIQKGEALGKDDINSLKARKLIVAQTWKGYSVKKGPNYAPTRKKVATDLTRENLQRGDWKELEFKEYNFNAKGPPAEAGLLHPLLKVKQQLKNIFLQLGFEEMPTNNFVESSFWNFDALFQPQQHPARDSHDTFFLEVPSTTRELPEDYVKLVKRVHESGGYGSRGYMYDWKREEANKNLLRTHTTAVSTRMLYALAKQPFTPKRYFSIDRVFRNESVDRTHLAEFHQIEGLVCDKGLTLGDLIGVLNDFFSRLGMSKLRFKPAYNPYTEPSMEIFSYHEGLKKWVEIGNSGMFRPEMLLPMGFPEDVRVIAWGLSLERPTMILYGVDNIRDLFGHKVDLSLMKRNPICRLGID
;
A
#
# COMPACT_ATOMS: atom_id res chain seq x y z
N MET A 1 8.11 -34.60 -33.64
CA MET A 1 7.27 -34.40 -34.85
C MET A 1 7.51 -33.05 -35.52
N ALA A 2 6.93 -31.92 -35.07
CA ALA A 2 7.15 -30.63 -35.77
C ALA A 2 8.62 -30.14 -35.73
N GLU A 3 9.33 -30.32 -34.61
CA GLU A 3 10.76 -30.01 -34.50
C GLU A 3 11.62 -30.84 -35.45
N GLU A 4 11.42 -32.16 -35.48
CA GLU A 4 12.12 -33.07 -36.39
C GLU A 4 11.80 -32.76 -37.85
N ALA A 5 10.55 -32.40 -38.16
CA ALA A 5 10.17 -32.00 -39.51
C ALA A 5 10.87 -30.71 -39.95
N ILE A 6 10.97 -29.70 -39.08
CA ILE A 6 11.66 -28.43 -39.39
C ILE A 6 13.17 -28.67 -39.56
N LEU A 7 13.81 -29.33 -38.59
CA LEU A 7 15.25 -29.58 -38.63
C LEU A 7 15.62 -30.55 -39.77
N GLY A 8 14.77 -31.56 -40.02
CA GLY A 8 14.92 -32.51 -41.12
C GLY A 8 14.72 -31.88 -42.49
N TYR A 9 13.72 -31.00 -42.65
CA TYR A 9 13.53 -30.26 -43.91
C TYR A 9 14.71 -29.31 -44.18
N LEU A 10 15.21 -28.63 -43.16
CA LEU A 10 16.42 -27.82 -43.27
C LEU A 10 17.68 -28.67 -43.53
N ALA A 11 17.67 -29.98 -43.27
CA ALA A 11 18.81 -30.82 -43.62
C ALA A 11 19.00 -30.88 -45.14
N THR A 12 17.90 -30.99 -45.88
CA THR A 12 17.86 -31.10 -47.34
C THR A 12 17.67 -29.77 -48.07
N SER A 13 17.07 -28.78 -47.42
CA SER A 13 16.72 -27.48 -47.99
C SER A 13 17.44 -26.34 -47.25
N GLU A 14 17.86 -25.30 -47.97
CA GLU A 14 18.61 -24.19 -47.35
C GLU A 14 17.73 -23.28 -46.46
N GLU A 15 16.44 -23.16 -46.79
CA GLU A 15 15.51 -22.25 -46.13
C GLU A 15 14.08 -22.79 -46.15
N ILE A 16 13.33 -22.50 -45.09
CA ILE A 16 11.86 -22.58 -45.10
C ILE A 16 11.35 -21.15 -45.29
N PRO A 17 10.87 -20.78 -46.49
CA PRO A 17 10.58 -19.38 -46.82
C PRO A 17 9.33 -18.85 -46.12
N ASP A 18 8.38 -19.71 -45.77
CA ASP A 18 7.14 -19.33 -45.10
C ASP A 18 6.65 -20.45 -44.17
N SER A 19 6.63 -20.17 -42.87
CA SER A 19 6.21 -21.14 -41.86
C SER A 19 4.74 -21.57 -41.98
N GLY A 20 3.86 -20.76 -42.58
CA GLY A 20 2.45 -21.11 -42.81
C GLY A 20 2.24 -22.06 -43.98
N GLN A 21 3.00 -21.88 -45.06
CA GLN A 21 3.03 -22.84 -46.16
C GLN A 21 3.61 -24.17 -45.71
N PHE A 22 4.71 -24.12 -44.95
CA PHE A 22 5.34 -25.30 -44.38
C PHE A 22 4.37 -26.08 -43.48
N ALA A 23 3.66 -25.38 -42.57
CA ALA A 23 2.66 -25.99 -41.69
C ALA A 23 1.56 -26.68 -42.49
N SER A 24 1.02 -26.02 -43.51
CA SER A 24 -0.03 -26.57 -44.38
C SER A 24 0.43 -27.82 -45.15
N GLN A 25 1.65 -27.80 -45.71
CA GLN A 25 2.21 -28.92 -46.48
C GLN A 25 2.45 -30.18 -45.63
N HIS A 26 2.81 -30.00 -44.36
CA HIS A 26 3.14 -31.10 -43.45
C HIS A 26 1.99 -31.45 -42.49
N GLY A 27 0.81 -30.85 -42.67
CA GLY A 27 -0.38 -31.13 -41.86
C GLY A 27 -0.30 -30.67 -40.41
N PHE A 28 0.53 -29.67 -40.11
CA PHE A 28 0.65 -29.09 -38.77
C PHE A 28 -0.19 -27.83 -38.60
N GLN A 29 -0.63 -27.56 -37.37
CA GLN A 29 -1.18 -26.25 -37.02
C GLN A 29 -0.06 -25.21 -37.04
N HIS A 30 -0.29 -24.05 -37.67
CA HIS A 30 0.71 -22.98 -37.79
C HIS A 30 1.26 -22.52 -36.44
N ASN A 31 0.40 -22.45 -35.41
CA ASN A 31 0.83 -22.04 -34.07
C ASN A 31 1.86 -23.00 -33.46
N ASP A 32 1.75 -24.31 -33.71
CA ASP A 32 2.70 -25.30 -33.19
C ASP A 32 4.07 -25.15 -33.87
N VAL A 33 4.07 -24.95 -35.20
CA VAL A 33 5.29 -24.67 -35.98
C VAL A 33 5.95 -23.39 -35.49
N VAL A 34 5.19 -22.31 -35.27
CA VAL A 34 5.70 -21.04 -34.74
C VAL A 34 6.33 -21.20 -33.35
N ASN A 35 5.71 -21.96 -32.45
CA ASN A 35 6.24 -22.18 -31.10
C ASN A 35 7.56 -22.95 -31.14
N VAL A 36 7.65 -23.96 -32.02
CA VAL A 36 8.88 -24.72 -32.23
C VAL A 36 9.97 -23.85 -32.85
N ILE A 37 9.65 -23.02 -33.85
CA ILE A 37 10.60 -22.09 -34.45
C ILE A 37 11.18 -21.13 -33.39
N LYS A 38 10.33 -20.55 -32.53
CA LYS A 38 10.79 -19.67 -31.44
C LYS A 38 11.72 -20.38 -30.47
N SER A 39 11.40 -21.63 -30.11
CA SER A 39 12.25 -22.46 -29.26
C SER A 39 13.61 -22.67 -29.93
N LEU A 40 13.65 -23.24 -31.14
CA LEU A 40 14.89 -23.51 -31.87
C LEU A 40 15.74 -22.25 -32.11
N HIS A 41 15.09 -21.11 -32.39
CA HIS A 41 15.77 -19.83 -32.55
C HIS A 41 16.40 -19.35 -31.23
N GLY A 42 15.70 -19.50 -30.11
CA GLY A 42 16.24 -19.19 -28.78
C GLY A 42 17.50 -19.99 -28.42
N PHE A 43 17.61 -21.23 -28.92
CA PHE A 43 18.81 -22.07 -28.77
C PHE A 43 19.81 -21.94 -29.94
N ARG A 44 19.58 -20.99 -30.85
CA ARG A 44 20.42 -20.71 -32.03
C ARG A 44 20.61 -21.89 -32.99
N TYR A 45 19.69 -22.85 -32.97
CA TYR A 45 19.65 -23.96 -33.93
C TYR A 45 19.20 -23.50 -35.31
N ILE A 46 18.36 -22.47 -35.35
CA ILE A 46 17.84 -21.84 -36.57
C ILE A 46 17.89 -20.32 -36.42
N ASP A 47 18.00 -19.62 -37.54
CA ASP A 47 17.75 -18.18 -37.61
C ASP A 47 16.37 -17.94 -38.22
N ALA A 48 15.53 -17.21 -37.51
CA ALA A 48 14.16 -16.93 -37.92
C ALA A 48 13.99 -15.43 -38.22
N GLN A 49 13.43 -15.11 -39.39
CA GLN A 49 13.08 -13.75 -39.79
C GLN A 49 11.57 -13.57 -39.80
N ASP A 50 11.10 -12.48 -39.18
CA ASP A 50 9.66 -12.17 -39.09
C ASP A 50 9.05 -11.90 -40.47
N ILE A 51 7.96 -12.60 -40.78
CA ILE A 51 7.08 -12.31 -41.91
C ILE A 51 5.78 -11.76 -41.35
N LYS A 52 5.41 -10.54 -41.76
CA LYS A 52 4.14 -9.91 -41.38
C LYS A 52 3.28 -9.71 -42.60
N ARG A 53 2.06 -10.22 -42.55
CA ARG A 53 1.03 -9.98 -43.58
C ARG A 53 -0.17 -9.34 -42.89
N GLU A 54 -0.59 -8.20 -43.39
CA GLU A 54 -1.78 -7.52 -42.89
C GLU A 54 -2.93 -7.80 -43.85
N SER A 55 -4.03 -8.34 -43.31
CA SER A 55 -5.29 -8.47 -44.03
C SER A 55 -6.40 -7.77 -43.24
N TRP A 56 -7.43 -7.33 -43.95
CA TRP A 56 -8.62 -6.75 -43.33
C TRP A 56 -9.66 -7.84 -43.11
N VAL A 57 -10.19 -7.93 -41.90
CA VAL A 57 -11.25 -8.86 -41.55
C VAL A 57 -12.45 -8.08 -41.02
N LEU A 58 -13.64 -8.57 -41.35
CA LEU A 58 -14.90 -8.00 -40.89
C LEU A 58 -15.03 -8.13 -39.36
N THR A 59 -15.43 -7.05 -38.71
CA THR A 59 -15.91 -7.12 -37.31
C THR A 59 -17.27 -7.82 -37.26
N ASP A 60 -17.75 -8.18 -36.07
CA ASP A 60 -19.06 -8.84 -35.96
C ASP A 60 -20.20 -7.94 -36.47
N GLU A 61 -20.08 -6.62 -36.29
CA GLU A 61 -20.98 -5.63 -36.89
C GLU A 61 -20.84 -5.57 -38.42
N GLY A 62 -19.60 -5.60 -38.94
CA GLY A 62 -19.33 -5.69 -40.38
C GLY A 62 -19.90 -6.96 -41.03
N LYS A 63 -19.84 -8.11 -40.35
CA LYS A 63 -20.45 -9.37 -40.82
C LYS A 63 -21.98 -9.26 -40.88
N LYS A 64 -22.61 -8.66 -39.87
CA LYS A 64 -24.06 -8.40 -39.87
C LYS A 64 -24.46 -7.51 -41.04
N TYR A 65 -23.73 -6.42 -41.28
CA TYR A 65 -24.06 -5.52 -42.40
C TYR A 65 -23.76 -6.14 -43.78
N ALA A 66 -22.76 -7.01 -43.88
CA ALA A 66 -22.52 -7.78 -45.10
C ALA A 66 -23.69 -8.74 -45.43
N ALA A 67 -24.35 -9.30 -44.41
CA ALA A 67 -25.54 -10.16 -44.58
C ALA A 67 -26.82 -9.33 -44.82
N ASP A 68 -27.14 -8.44 -43.88
CA ASP A 68 -28.45 -7.81 -43.76
C ASP A 68 -28.54 -6.44 -44.49
N GLY A 69 -27.40 -5.91 -44.95
CA GLY A 69 -27.29 -4.56 -45.52
C GLY A 69 -26.87 -3.49 -44.52
N SER A 70 -26.43 -2.34 -44.99
CA SER A 70 -25.98 -1.25 -44.13
C SER A 70 -27.14 -0.55 -43.41
N PRO A 71 -26.92 0.02 -42.20
CA PRO A 71 -27.99 0.64 -41.41
C PRO A 71 -28.77 1.74 -42.13
N GLU A 72 -28.09 2.53 -42.95
CA GLU A 72 -28.70 3.58 -43.76
C GLU A 72 -29.64 3.04 -44.83
N VAL A 73 -29.33 1.88 -45.43
CA VAL A 73 -30.20 1.20 -46.40
C VAL A 73 -31.33 0.47 -45.70
N GLN A 74 -31.06 -0.18 -44.57
CA GLN A 74 -32.11 -0.80 -43.74
C GLN A 74 -33.15 0.24 -43.28
N LEU A 75 -32.71 1.44 -42.87
CA LEU A 75 -33.61 2.54 -42.55
C LEU A 75 -34.39 3.01 -43.78
N PHE A 76 -33.73 3.21 -44.92
CA PHE A 76 -34.38 3.63 -46.16
C PHE A 76 -35.50 2.66 -46.58
N LEU A 77 -35.22 1.35 -46.53
CA LEU A 77 -36.19 0.30 -46.86
C LEU A 77 -37.38 0.26 -45.88
N ALA A 78 -37.15 0.58 -44.60
CA ALA A 78 -38.20 0.63 -43.58
C ALA A 78 -39.15 1.84 -43.72
N VAL A 79 -38.74 2.91 -44.42
CA VAL A 79 -39.60 4.06 -44.76
C VAL A 79 -40.46 3.70 -45.97
N PRO A 80 -41.79 3.97 -45.97
CA PRO A 80 -42.65 3.66 -47.10
C PRO A 80 -42.27 4.43 -48.37
N GLN A 81 -42.55 3.85 -49.54
CA GLN A 81 -42.24 4.44 -50.85
C GLN A 81 -43.11 5.67 -51.16
N GLU A 82 -44.34 5.69 -50.65
CA GLU A 82 -45.25 6.83 -50.71
C GLU A 82 -45.73 7.18 -49.29
N GLY A 83 -45.65 8.47 -48.93
CA GLY A 83 -46.04 8.96 -47.61
C GLY A 83 -44.88 9.17 -46.64
N SER A 84 -45.21 9.30 -45.36
CA SER A 84 -44.24 9.51 -44.28
C SER A 84 -44.59 8.64 -43.08
N ILE A 85 -43.58 8.23 -42.33
CA ILE A 85 -43.72 7.36 -41.15
C ILE A 85 -43.24 8.11 -39.90
N SER A 86 -43.86 7.81 -38.75
CA SER A 86 -43.43 8.39 -37.48
C SER A 86 -42.08 7.81 -37.01
N LYS A 87 -41.31 8.59 -36.24
CA LYS A 87 -40.02 8.12 -35.70
C LYS A 87 -40.20 6.96 -34.72
N ASP A 88 -41.29 6.96 -33.95
CA ASP A 88 -41.58 5.92 -32.97
C ASP A 88 -41.93 4.57 -33.64
N GLU A 89 -42.60 4.60 -34.79
CA GLU A 89 -42.89 3.37 -35.56
C GLU A 89 -41.63 2.82 -36.25
N LEU A 90 -40.73 3.66 -36.74
CA LEU A 90 -39.44 3.22 -37.26
C LEU A 90 -38.57 2.60 -36.16
N GLN A 91 -38.57 3.16 -34.96
CA GLN A 91 -37.83 2.62 -33.82
C GLN A 91 -38.36 1.25 -33.36
N LYS A 92 -39.63 0.92 -33.60
CA LYS A 92 -40.20 -0.41 -33.34
C LYS A 92 -39.85 -1.45 -34.42
N LYS A 93 -39.57 -1.01 -35.65
CA LYS A 93 -39.29 -1.90 -36.80
C LYS A 93 -37.82 -2.24 -36.98
N LEU A 94 -36.91 -1.45 -36.41
CA LEU A 94 -35.46 -1.60 -36.55
C LEU A 94 -34.81 -1.79 -35.19
N GLU A 95 -33.68 -2.49 -35.15
CA GLU A 95 -32.89 -2.55 -33.92
C GLU A 95 -32.44 -1.14 -33.48
N PRO A 96 -32.39 -0.85 -32.16
CA PRO A 96 -32.05 0.49 -31.66
C PRO A 96 -30.71 1.04 -32.18
N SER A 97 -29.72 0.18 -32.38
CA SER A 97 -28.40 0.52 -32.92
C SER A 97 -28.48 0.91 -34.40
N VAL A 98 -29.19 0.11 -35.20
CA VAL A 98 -29.44 0.34 -36.63
C VAL A 98 -30.23 1.61 -36.86
N PHE A 99 -31.28 1.85 -36.06
CA PHE A 99 -32.09 3.06 -36.15
C PHE A 99 -31.26 4.33 -35.92
N LYS A 100 -30.45 4.36 -34.85
CA LYS A 100 -29.62 5.53 -34.51
C LYS A 100 -28.55 5.82 -35.58
N ILE A 101 -27.84 4.79 -36.03
CA ILE A 101 -26.76 4.92 -37.02
C ILE A 101 -27.36 5.23 -38.40
N GLY A 102 -28.40 4.50 -38.79
CA GLY A 102 -29.12 4.69 -40.04
C GLY A 102 -29.69 6.10 -40.18
N CYS A 103 -30.28 6.67 -39.11
CA CYS A 103 -30.82 8.04 -39.14
C CYS A 103 -29.73 9.08 -39.40
N SER A 104 -28.55 8.88 -38.79
CA SER A 104 -27.41 9.77 -38.97
C SER A 104 -26.84 9.70 -40.39
N GLN A 105 -26.64 8.48 -40.91
CA GLN A 105 -25.98 8.27 -42.20
C GLN A 105 -26.92 8.50 -43.39
N ALA A 106 -28.18 8.05 -43.33
CA ALA A 106 -29.18 8.32 -44.36
C ALA A 106 -29.50 9.82 -44.45
N GLY A 107 -29.48 10.54 -43.32
CA GLY A 107 -29.59 12.00 -43.28
C GLY A 107 -28.40 12.70 -43.93
N LYS A 108 -27.16 12.27 -43.64
CA LYS A 108 -25.94 12.80 -44.27
C LYS A 108 -25.91 12.56 -45.79
N ASN A 109 -26.36 11.40 -46.23
CA ASN A 109 -26.43 11.04 -47.65
C ASN A 109 -27.64 11.67 -48.37
N LYS A 110 -28.49 12.44 -47.65
CA LYS A 110 -29.73 13.07 -48.15
C LYS A 110 -30.74 12.06 -48.73
N TRP A 111 -30.74 10.82 -48.26
CA TRP A 111 -31.66 9.77 -48.74
C TRP A 111 -33.07 9.91 -48.16
N VAL A 112 -33.18 10.44 -46.95
CA VAL A 112 -34.43 10.64 -46.22
C VAL A 112 -34.53 12.06 -45.67
N ASP A 113 -35.75 12.56 -45.49
CA ASP A 113 -36.03 13.82 -44.79
C ASP A 113 -36.39 13.55 -43.33
N MET A 114 -35.66 14.15 -42.39
CA MET A 114 -35.73 13.82 -40.95
C MET A 114 -36.59 14.80 -40.15
N GLY A 115 -37.77 15.17 -40.68
CA GLY A 115 -38.75 16.07 -40.04
C GLY A 115 -39.49 15.46 -38.84
N LYS A 116 -40.69 15.99 -38.53
CA LYS A 116 -41.61 15.37 -37.54
C LYS A 116 -42.06 13.97 -37.99
N GLN A 117 -42.19 13.78 -39.30
CA GLN A 117 -42.36 12.50 -39.96
C GLN A 117 -41.20 12.27 -40.94
N VAL A 118 -40.80 11.03 -41.15
CA VAL A 118 -39.67 10.65 -42.01
C VAL A 118 -40.20 10.22 -43.37
N SER A 119 -39.68 10.82 -44.45
CA SER A 119 -40.04 10.48 -45.85
C SER A 119 -38.79 10.27 -46.70
N ARG A 120 -38.91 9.54 -47.81
CA ARG A 120 -37.81 9.32 -48.75
C ARG A 120 -37.60 10.55 -49.64
N LYS A 121 -36.35 10.98 -49.83
CA LYS A 121 -35.96 12.03 -50.79
C LYS A 121 -35.55 11.48 -52.16
N VAL A 122 -35.20 10.20 -52.21
CA VAL A 122 -34.77 9.48 -53.42
C VAL A 122 -35.59 8.20 -53.57
N GLN A 123 -35.80 7.75 -54.82
CA GLN A 123 -36.55 6.52 -55.09
C GLN A 123 -35.70 5.25 -54.94
N HIS A 124 -34.39 5.34 -55.22
CA HIS A 124 -33.45 4.22 -55.19
C HIS A 124 -32.15 4.60 -54.49
N VAL A 125 -31.56 3.64 -53.77
CA VAL A 125 -30.26 3.76 -53.10
C VAL A 125 -29.43 2.50 -53.38
N GLU A 126 -28.12 2.67 -53.51
CA GLU A 126 -27.16 1.57 -53.65
C GLU A 126 -26.43 1.34 -52.32
N ASP A 127 -26.32 0.08 -51.90
CA ASP A 127 -25.63 -0.28 -50.66
C ASP A 127 -24.13 -0.49 -50.88
N LYS A 128 -23.44 0.61 -51.21
CA LYS A 128 -21.98 0.59 -51.45
C LYS A 128 -21.19 0.02 -50.28
N VAL A 129 -21.70 0.17 -49.06
CA VAL A 129 -21.05 -0.32 -47.84
C VAL A 129 -21.14 -1.83 -47.77
N LYS A 130 -22.31 -2.42 -48.04
CA LYS A 130 -22.47 -3.87 -48.14
C LYS A 130 -21.57 -4.46 -49.23
N ASP A 131 -21.54 -3.84 -50.40
CA ASP A 131 -20.72 -4.30 -51.53
C ASP A 131 -19.23 -4.32 -51.17
N LEU A 132 -18.72 -3.25 -50.53
CA LEU A 132 -17.34 -3.19 -50.05
C LEU A 132 -17.04 -4.26 -48.98
N LEU A 133 -17.96 -4.53 -48.05
CA LEU A 133 -17.79 -5.57 -47.03
C LEU A 133 -17.77 -6.98 -47.65
N ILE A 134 -18.61 -7.25 -48.64
CA ILE A 134 -18.62 -8.53 -49.37
C ILE A 134 -17.32 -8.72 -50.16
N ARG A 135 -16.78 -7.66 -50.76
CA ARG A 135 -15.49 -7.72 -51.47
C ARG A 135 -14.31 -8.04 -50.53
N ILE A 136 -14.31 -7.49 -49.31
CA ILE A 136 -13.33 -7.87 -48.27
C ILE A 136 -13.50 -9.34 -47.88
N GLN A 137 -14.74 -9.82 -47.74
CA GLN A 137 -15.02 -11.23 -47.41
C GLN A 137 -14.52 -12.19 -48.50
N LYS A 138 -14.56 -11.78 -49.77
CA LYS A 138 -14.02 -12.53 -50.92
C LYS A 138 -12.50 -12.39 -51.09
N GLY A 139 -11.83 -11.57 -50.26
CA GLY A 139 -10.39 -11.35 -50.33
C GLY A 139 -9.94 -10.45 -51.48
N GLU A 140 -10.83 -9.63 -52.04
CA GLU A 140 -10.50 -8.69 -53.12
C GLU A 140 -9.75 -7.46 -52.57
N ALA A 141 -8.82 -6.93 -53.37
CA ALA A 141 -8.12 -5.69 -53.04
C ALA A 141 -9.05 -4.47 -53.19
N LEU A 142 -9.13 -3.65 -52.15
CA LEU A 142 -9.89 -2.38 -52.14
C LEU A 142 -8.97 -1.17 -52.20
N GLY A 143 -9.52 -0.04 -52.68
CA GLY A 143 -8.85 1.25 -52.67
C GLY A 143 -8.59 1.73 -51.23
N LYS A 144 -7.54 2.54 -51.06
CA LYS A 144 -7.13 3.08 -49.75
C LYS A 144 -8.24 3.91 -49.09
N ASP A 145 -9.03 4.63 -49.88
CA ASP A 145 -10.11 5.49 -49.38
C ASP A 145 -11.31 4.68 -48.87
N ASP A 146 -11.64 3.57 -49.54
CA ASP A 146 -12.71 2.65 -49.10
C ASP A 146 -12.35 1.99 -47.76
N ILE A 147 -11.09 1.55 -47.62
CA ILE A 147 -10.57 0.97 -46.38
C ILE A 147 -10.60 1.99 -45.23
N ASN A 148 -10.25 3.26 -45.49
CA ASN A 148 -10.31 4.32 -44.49
C ASN A 148 -11.75 4.60 -44.03
N SER A 149 -12.70 4.61 -44.96
CA SER A 149 -14.13 4.77 -44.68
C SER A 149 -14.67 3.66 -43.78
N LEU A 150 -14.35 2.40 -44.11
CA LEU A 150 -14.78 1.23 -43.32
C LEU A 150 -14.11 1.18 -41.93
N LYS A 151 -12.84 1.61 -41.81
CA LYS A 151 -12.14 1.74 -40.53
C LYS A 151 -12.75 2.81 -39.64
N ALA A 152 -13.06 3.99 -40.19
CA ALA A 152 -13.69 5.07 -39.43
C ALA A 152 -15.05 4.64 -38.86
N ARG A 153 -15.74 3.73 -39.55
CA ARG A 153 -17.00 3.11 -39.11
C ARG A 153 -16.84 1.86 -38.24
N LYS A 154 -15.61 1.42 -37.93
CA LYS A 154 -15.29 0.21 -37.15
C LYS A 154 -15.88 -1.09 -37.72
N LEU A 155 -16.09 -1.16 -39.04
CA LEU A 155 -16.66 -2.34 -39.71
C LEU A 155 -15.61 -3.39 -40.07
N ILE A 156 -14.34 -3.00 -40.09
CA ILE A 156 -13.20 -3.87 -40.36
C ILE A 156 -12.10 -3.65 -39.34
N VAL A 157 -11.33 -4.70 -39.09
CA VAL A 157 -10.15 -4.69 -38.22
C VAL A 157 -8.96 -5.26 -38.98
N ALA A 158 -7.78 -4.72 -38.72
CA ALA A 158 -6.54 -5.27 -39.27
C ALA A 158 -6.23 -6.57 -38.53
N GLN A 159 -6.14 -7.68 -39.25
CA GLN A 159 -5.59 -8.92 -38.73
C GLN A 159 -4.16 -9.05 -39.25
N THR A 160 -3.20 -8.93 -38.33
CA THR A 160 -1.79 -9.19 -38.65
C THR A 160 -1.52 -10.68 -38.49
N TRP A 161 -1.30 -11.35 -39.61
CA TRP A 161 -0.71 -12.68 -39.60
C TRP A 161 0.80 -12.57 -39.41
N LYS A 162 1.34 -13.37 -38.50
CA LYS A 162 2.78 -13.46 -38.22
C LYS A 162 3.25 -14.87 -38.56
N GLY A 163 4.25 -14.94 -39.42
CA GLY A 163 5.00 -16.16 -39.73
C GLY A 163 6.48 -15.89 -39.68
N TYR A 164 7.26 -16.90 -40.06
CA TYR A 164 8.71 -16.82 -40.05
C TYR A 164 9.27 -17.40 -41.35
N SER A 165 10.32 -16.77 -41.89
CA SER A 165 11.28 -17.46 -42.74
C SER A 165 12.37 -18.05 -41.85
N VAL A 166 12.84 -19.26 -42.13
CA VAL A 166 13.77 -19.99 -41.28
C VAL A 166 14.98 -20.48 -42.06
N LYS A 167 16.17 -20.19 -41.55
CA LYS A 167 17.46 -20.69 -42.04
C LYS A 167 18.21 -21.46 -40.97
N LYS A 168 19.25 -22.20 -41.36
CA LYS A 168 20.18 -22.85 -40.42
C LYS A 168 20.87 -21.79 -39.56
N GLY A 169 20.83 -21.98 -38.25
CA GLY A 169 21.56 -21.15 -37.30
C GLY A 169 22.96 -21.72 -37.05
N PRO A 170 23.79 -21.03 -36.25
CA PRO A 170 25.17 -21.43 -35.97
C PRO A 170 25.28 -22.77 -35.22
N ASN A 171 24.26 -23.14 -34.43
CA ASN A 171 24.23 -24.41 -33.68
C ASN A 171 23.36 -25.48 -34.35
N TYR A 172 23.11 -25.36 -35.66
CA TYR A 172 22.24 -26.31 -36.38
C TYR A 172 22.77 -27.75 -36.26
N ALA A 173 21.88 -28.66 -35.85
CA ALA A 173 22.08 -30.10 -35.97
C ALA A 173 20.76 -30.79 -36.35
N PRO A 174 20.78 -31.93 -37.06
CA PRO A 174 19.57 -32.65 -37.49
C PRO A 174 18.69 -33.11 -36.33
N THR A 175 19.32 -33.32 -35.17
CA THR A 175 18.63 -33.66 -33.93
C THR A 175 19.21 -32.80 -32.81
N ARG A 176 18.32 -32.18 -32.04
CA ARG A 176 18.72 -31.35 -30.91
C ARG A 176 19.19 -32.22 -29.74
N LYS A 177 20.40 -31.99 -29.25
CA LYS A 177 20.87 -32.56 -27.99
C LYS A 177 20.19 -31.82 -26.84
N LYS A 178 19.39 -32.51 -26.04
CA LYS A 178 18.78 -31.94 -24.84
C LYS A 178 19.76 -32.05 -23.68
N VAL A 179 20.33 -30.91 -23.29
CA VAL A 179 21.11 -30.80 -22.05
C VAL A 179 20.20 -30.96 -20.84
N ALA A 180 20.65 -31.69 -19.83
CA ALA A 180 19.95 -31.83 -18.56
C ALA A 180 20.02 -30.51 -17.78
N THR A 181 18.91 -30.09 -17.16
CA THR A 181 18.87 -28.85 -16.37
C THR A 181 19.36 -29.04 -14.94
N ASP A 182 18.98 -30.16 -14.32
CA ASP A 182 19.32 -30.49 -12.94
C ASP A 182 19.70 -31.96 -12.82
N LEU A 183 20.53 -32.26 -11.83
CA LEU A 183 20.86 -33.63 -11.44
C LEU A 183 19.72 -34.21 -10.60
N THR A 184 19.08 -35.27 -11.09
CA THR A 184 17.97 -35.93 -10.38
C THR A 184 18.45 -37.13 -9.58
N ARG A 185 17.62 -37.59 -8.65
CA ARG A 185 17.85 -38.82 -7.88
C ARG A 185 17.94 -40.03 -8.80
N GLU A 186 17.09 -40.08 -9.82
CA GLU A 186 17.02 -41.17 -10.80
C GLU A 186 18.31 -41.23 -11.63
N ASN A 187 18.87 -40.08 -12.00
CA ASN A 187 20.14 -40.02 -12.70
C ASN A 187 21.28 -40.61 -11.87
N LEU A 188 21.34 -40.24 -10.58
CA LEU A 188 22.31 -40.80 -9.64
C LEU A 188 22.16 -42.32 -9.49
N GLN A 189 20.93 -42.83 -9.42
CA GLN A 189 20.65 -44.26 -9.29
C GLN A 189 21.02 -45.06 -10.55
N ARG A 190 20.82 -44.50 -11.74
CA ARG A 190 21.13 -45.16 -13.02
C ARG A 190 22.60 -45.01 -13.44
N GLY A 191 23.30 -44.03 -12.89
CA GLY A 191 24.69 -43.71 -13.25
C GLY A 191 24.84 -42.97 -14.58
N ASP A 192 23.73 -42.60 -15.24
CA ASP A 192 23.72 -41.89 -16.53
C ASP A 192 24.16 -40.42 -16.41
N TRP A 193 24.19 -39.86 -15.20
CA TRP A 193 24.71 -38.52 -14.90
C TRP A 193 26.16 -38.29 -15.36
N LYS A 194 26.95 -39.36 -15.54
CA LYS A 194 28.33 -39.27 -16.03
C LYS A 194 28.42 -38.90 -17.52
N GLU A 195 27.39 -39.23 -18.29
CA GLU A 195 27.34 -38.99 -19.75
C GLU A 195 26.35 -37.89 -20.12
N LEU A 196 25.57 -37.39 -19.16
CA LEU A 196 24.67 -36.26 -19.37
C LEU A 196 25.47 -34.94 -19.43
N GLU A 197 25.19 -34.16 -20.47
CA GLU A 197 25.65 -32.79 -20.57
C GLU A 197 24.67 -31.87 -19.84
N PHE A 198 25.15 -31.16 -18.80
CA PHE A 198 24.32 -30.27 -18.00
C PHE A 198 24.40 -28.83 -18.50
N LYS A 199 23.28 -28.11 -18.40
CA LYS A 199 23.26 -26.67 -18.66
C LYS A 199 24.12 -25.95 -17.62
N GLU A 200 25.00 -25.05 -18.06
CA GLU A 200 25.78 -24.21 -17.14
C GLU A 200 24.88 -23.38 -16.23
N TYR A 201 25.21 -23.38 -14.93
CA TYR A 201 24.50 -22.58 -13.94
C TYR A 201 24.96 -21.12 -14.01
N ASN A 202 24.01 -20.19 -14.14
CA ASN A 202 24.33 -18.76 -14.17
C ASN A 202 24.60 -18.23 -12.76
N PHE A 203 25.87 -18.26 -12.33
CA PHE A 203 26.30 -17.71 -11.04
C PHE A 203 26.16 -16.19 -10.90
N ASN A 204 25.89 -15.47 -12.00
CA ASN A 204 25.64 -14.02 -11.96
C ASN A 204 24.18 -13.67 -11.63
N ALA A 205 23.27 -14.65 -11.62
CA ALA A 205 21.88 -14.44 -11.24
C ALA A 205 21.69 -14.51 -9.72
N LYS A 206 20.75 -13.73 -9.18
CA LYS A 206 20.33 -13.91 -7.79
C LYS A 206 19.61 -15.25 -7.66
N GLY A 207 19.97 -15.99 -6.60
CA GLY A 207 19.22 -17.17 -6.21
C GLY A 207 17.77 -16.83 -5.84
N PRO A 208 16.87 -17.83 -5.83
CA PRO A 208 15.50 -17.63 -5.37
C PRO A 208 15.52 -17.14 -3.92
N PRO A 209 14.68 -16.14 -3.56
CA PRO A 209 14.60 -15.67 -2.19
C PRO A 209 14.06 -16.79 -1.29
N ALA A 210 14.66 -16.98 -0.12
CA ALA A 210 14.15 -17.91 0.87
C ALA A 210 12.81 -17.40 1.44
N GLU A 211 11.83 -18.28 1.57
CA GLU A 211 10.60 -17.98 2.27
C GLU A 211 10.82 -18.08 3.78
N ALA A 212 10.55 -16.99 4.51
CA ALA A 212 10.70 -16.92 5.95
C ALA A 212 9.58 -16.07 6.57
N GLY A 213 9.30 -16.30 7.86
CA GLY A 213 8.44 -15.43 8.64
C GLY A 213 9.06 -14.02 8.76
N LEU A 214 8.22 -12.99 8.72
CA LEU A 214 8.65 -11.59 8.72
C LEU A 214 8.08 -10.87 9.93
N LEU A 215 8.92 -10.10 10.62
CA LEU A 215 8.50 -9.23 11.71
C LEU A 215 8.28 -7.80 11.19
N HIS A 216 7.24 -7.16 11.71
CA HIS A 216 6.94 -5.77 11.40
C HIS A 216 8.09 -4.84 11.85
N PRO A 217 8.56 -3.89 11.01
CA PRO A 217 9.69 -3.00 11.33
C PRO A 217 9.55 -2.26 12.67
N LEU A 218 8.37 -1.69 12.92
CA LEU A 218 8.03 -1.01 14.17
C LEU A 218 8.16 -1.93 15.39
N LEU A 219 7.79 -3.21 15.27
CA LEU A 219 7.91 -4.18 16.36
C LEU A 219 9.35 -4.61 16.60
N LYS A 220 10.18 -4.68 15.55
CA LYS A 220 11.63 -4.90 15.71
C LYS A 220 12.28 -3.76 16.51
N VAL A 221 11.91 -2.52 16.22
CA VAL A 221 12.40 -1.34 16.95
C VAL A 221 11.87 -1.31 18.38
N LYS A 222 10.58 -1.61 18.59
CA LYS A 222 9.99 -1.77 19.93
C LYS A 222 10.79 -2.76 20.78
N GLN A 223 11.16 -3.92 20.21
CA GLN A 223 11.92 -4.93 20.93
C GLN A 223 13.32 -4.45 21.32
N GLN A 224 14.02 -3.73 20.44
CA GLN A 224 15.35 -3.20 20.77
C GLN A 224 15.28 -2.10 21.84
N LEU A 225 14.32 -1.19 21.75
CA LEU A 225 14.10 -0.18 22.79
C LEU A 225 13.78 -0.81 24.14
N LYS A 226 12.93 -1.84 24.15
CA LYS A 226 12.65 -2.63 25.35
C LYS A 226 13.94 -3.22 25.93
N ASN A 227 14.80 -3.82 25.10
CA ASN A 227 16.08 -4.35 25.56
C ASN A 227 16.98 -3.26 26.16
N ILE A 228 17.03 -2.06 25.57
CA ILE A 228 17.79 -0.91 26.11
C ILE A 228 17.29 -0.53 27.51
N PHE A 229 15.97 -0.41 27.71
CA PHE A 229 15.40 -0.13 29.03
C PHE A 229 15.78 -1.21 30.06
N LEU A 230 15.67 -2.48 29.69
CA LEU A 230 16.02 -3.61 30.56
C LEU A 230 17.52 -3.58 30.95
N GLN A 231 18.40 -3.27 30.00
CA GLN A 231 19.85 -3.12 30.27
C GLN A 231 20.16 -1.93 31.19
N LEU A 232 19.32 -0.89 31.19
CA LEU A 232 19.41 0.26 32.11
C LEU A 232 18.76 0.01 33.48
N GLY A 233 18.25 -1.21 33.71
CA GLY A 233 17.62 -1.61 34.97
C GLY A 233 16.20 -1.10 35.14
N PHE A 234 15.49 -0.78 34.06
CA PHE A 234 14.08 -0.37 34.11
C PHE A 234 13.16 -1.59 34.10
N GLU A 235 12.07 -1.49 34.86
CA GLU A 235 11.00 -2.47 34.96
C GLU A 235 9.83 -2.08 34.04
N GLU A 236 9.28 -3.03 33.28
CA GLU A 236 8.19 -2.75 32.34
C GLU A 236 6.86 -2.61 33.09
N MET A 237 6.15 -1.50 32.86
CA MET A 237 4.83 -1.27 33.44
C MET A 237 3.74 -2.02 32.64
N PRO A 238 2.71 -2.56 33.30
CA PRO A 238 1.55 -3.12 32.62
C PRO A 238 0.71 -2.00 31.98
N THR A 239 0.53 -2.06 30.67
CA THR A 239 -0.24 -1.08 29.88
C THR A 239 -1.54 -1.64 29.31
N ASN A 240 -2.09 -2.68 29.96
CA ASN A 240 -3.23 -3.48 29.49
C ASN A 240 -4.60 -2.77 29.52
N ASN A 241 -4.62 -1.44 29.38
CA ASN A 241 -5.80 -0.57 29.40
C ASN A 241 -5.71 0.51 28.31
N PHE A 242 -6.46 0.36 27.22
CA PHE A 242 -6.63 1.46 26.25
C PHE A 242 -7.64 2.50 26.71
N VAL A 243 -8.69 2.04 27.39
CA VAL A 243 -9.66 2.92 28.04
C VAL A 243 -9.10 3.35 29.39
N GLU A 244 -9.12 4.66 29.61
CA GLU A 244 -8.71 5.26 30.87
C GLU A 244 -9.76 6.25 31.35
N SER A 245 -9.87 6.46 32.67
CA SER A 245 -10.70 7.53 33.20
C SER A 245 -10.00 8.87 33.04
N SER A 246 -10.76 9.94 32.83
CA SER A 246 -10.23 11.31 32.77
C SER A 246 -9.50 11.68 34.06
N PHE A 247 -9.90 11.10 35.19
CA PHE A 247 -9.15 11.20 36.44
C PHE A 247 -7.69 10.75 36.30
N TRP A 248 -7.45 9.51 35.87
CA TRP A 248 -6.09 8.97 35.77
C TRP A 248 -5.31 9.55 34.60
N ASN A 249 -6.00 9.88 33.51
CA ASN A 249 -5.37 10.43 32.32
C ASN A 249 -5.02 11.92 32.47
N PHE A 250 -5.71 12.69 33.31
CA PHE A 250 -5.49 14.13 33.42
C PHE A 250 -5.43 14.64 34.87
N ASP A 251 -6.48 14.43 35.67
CA ASP A 251 -6.59 15.07 36.98
C ASP A 251 -5.48 14.63 37.95
N ALA A 252 -5.18 13.33 37.97
CA ALA A 252 -4.14 12.74 38.82
C ALA A 252 -2.72 13.17 38.44
N LEU A 253 -2.52 13.66 37.20
CA LEU A 253 -1.29 14.30 36.74
C LEU A 253 -1.17 15.76 37.20
N PHE A 254 -2.17 16.31 37.89
CA PHE A 254 -2.27 17.75 38.13
C PHE A 254 -2.45 18.57 36.85
N GLN A 255 -3.11 18.01 35.83
CA GLN A 255 -3.53 18.77 34.64
C GLN A 255 -4.95 19.33 34.85
N PRO A 256 -5.17 20.66 34.69
CA PRO A 256 -6.45 21.29 35.03
C PRO A 256 -7.59 20.84 34.09
N GLN A 257 -8.83 20.87 34.58
CA GLN A 257 -10.01 20.41 33.81
C GLN A 257 -10.33 21.28 32.59
N GLN A 258 -10.01 22.57 32.64
CA GLN A 258 -10.16 23.51 31.54
C GLN A 258 -9.03 23.45 30.50
N HIS A 259 -8.11 22.48 30.61
CA HIS A 259 -6.98 22.37 29.69
C HIS A 259 -7.47 21.99 28.27
N PRO A 260 -7.00 22.67 27.20
CA PRO A 260 -7.45 22.41 25.81
C PRO A 260 -7.32 20.95 25.38
N ALA A 261 -6.24 20.27 25.75
CA ALA A 261 -6.06 18.84 25.46
C ALA A 261 -7.20 17.91 25.97
N ARG A 262 -8.08 18.38 26.87
CA ARG A 262 -9.26 17.64 27.35
C ARG A 262 -10.52 17.90 26.51
N ASP A 263 -10.43 18.73 25.48
CA ASP A 263 -11.50 18.99 24.53
C ASP A 263 -11.75 17.74 23.66
N SER A 264 -12.99 17.55 23.22
CA SER A 264 -13.37 16.49 22.28
C SER A 264 -12.68 16.64 20.93
N HIS A 265 -12.22 17.86 20.59
CA HIS A 265 -11.38 18.10 19.43
C HIS A 265 -9.99 17.44 19.53
N ASP A 266 -9.46 17.21 20.73
CA ASP A 266 -8.12 16.63 20.95
C ASP A 266 -8.17 15.19 21.49
N THR A 267 -9.26 14.82 22.19
CA THR A 267 -9.38 13.54 22.91
C THR A 267 -10.60 12.74 22.48
N PHE A 268 -10.42 11.43 22.28
CA PHE A 268 -11.52 10.50 22.05
C PHE A 268 -12.19 10.08 23.36
N PHE A 269 -13.33 10.70 23.67
CA PHE A 269 -14.20 10.27 24.77
C PHE A 269 -15.07 9.09 24.36
N LEU A 270 -15.41 8.22 25.32
CA LEU A 270 -16.26 7.07 25.07
C LEU A 270 -17.74 7.41 25.23
N GLU A 271 -18.56 6.85 24.35
CA GLU A 271 -20.01 6.79 24.53
C GLU A 271 -20.41 5.61 25.43
N VAL A 272 -19.77 4.45 25.26
CA VAL A 272 -20.03 3.24 26.05
C VAL A 272 -18.72 2.48 26.33
N PRO A 273 -18.33 2.25 27.60
CA PRO A 273 -18.87 2.88 28.82
C PRO A 273 -18.40 4.34 28.93
N SER A 274 -19.32 5.30 28.99
CA SER A 274 -18.99 6.74 29.08
C SER A 274 -18.40 7.17 30.43
N THR A 275 -18.68 6.44 31.51
CA THR A 275 -18.21 6.75 32.85
C THR A 275 -17.45 5.59 33.49
N THR A 276 -16.42 5.92 34.27
CA THR A 276 -15.69 4.93 35.08
C THR A 276 -16.57 4.43 36.22
N ARG A 277 -16.39 3.15 36.58
CA ARG A 277 -17.15 2.51 37.66
C ARG A 277 -16.62 2.85 39.04
N GLU A 278 -15.30 2.87 39.16
CA GLU A 278 -14.62 3.00 40.46
C GLU A 278 -13.39 3.90 40.34
N LEU A 279 -13.18 4.71 41.36
CA LEU A 279 -11.98 5.51 41.59
C LEU A 279 -11.58 5.43 43.07
N PRO A 280 -10.30 5.62 43.42
CA PRO A 280 -9.88 5.66 44.81
C PRO A 280 -10.37 6.94 45.49
N GLU A 281 -11.52 6.88 46.15
CA GLU A 281 -12.24 8.06 46.66
C GLU A 281 -11.41 8.98 47.56
N ASP A 282 -10.56 8.42 48.43
CA ASP A 282 -9.71 9.24 49.30
C ASP A 282 -8.64 9.99 48.52
N TYR A 283 -8.08 9.37 47.48
CA TYR A 283 -7.14 10.04 46.58
C TYR A 283 -7.85 11.08 45.72
N VAL A 284 -9.05 10.80 45.22
CA VAL A 284 -9.85 11.78 44.46
C VAL A 284 -10.13 13.03 45.30
N LYS A 285 -10.47 12.88 46.58
CA LYS A 285 -10.67 14.02 47.51
C LYS A 285 -9.40 14.85 47.69
N LEU A 286 -8.23 14.21 47.78
CA LEU A 286 -6.95 14.89 47.88
C LEU A 286 -6.61 15.65 46.58
N VAL A 287 -6.77 14.99 45.42
CA VAL A 287 -6.57 15.62 44.11
C VAL A 287 -7.50 16.81 43.95
N LYS A 288 -8.80 16.66 44.25
CA LYS A 288 -9.78 17.75 44.25
C LYS A 288 -9.29 18.93 45.09
N ARG A 289 -8.91 18.71 46.35
CA ARG A 289 -8.41 19.76 47.24
C ARG A 289 -7.22 20.51 46.65
N VAL A 290 -6.23 19.78 46.14
CA VAL A 290 -4.99 20.36 45.59
C VAL A 290 -5.26 21.14 44.30
N HIS A 291 -6.17 20.68 43.45
CA HIS A 291 -6.59 21.40 42.25
C HIS A 291 -7.35 22.69 42.58
N GLU A 292 -8.31 22.65 43.49
CA GLU A 292 -9.18 23.80 43.79
C GLU A 292 -8.46 24.83 44.67
N SER A 293 -8.01 24.39 45.84
CA SER A 293 -7.56 25.26 46.94
C SER A 293 -6.05 25.24 47.16
N GLY A 294 -5.33 24.39 46.43
CA GLY A 294 -3.91 24.16 46.65
C GLY A 294 -3.62 23.25 47.83
N GLY A 295 -2.35 23.23 48.22
CA GLY A 295 -1.78 22.30 49.18
C GLY A 295 -0.31 22.01 48.85
N TYR A 296 0.43 21.49 49.82
CA TYR A 296 1.82 21.09 49.63
C TYR A 296 2.73 22.22 49.09
N GLY A 297 2.51 23.46 49.54
CA GLY A 297 3.25 24.64 49.09
C GLY A 297 2.73 25.26 47.78
N SER A 298 1.75 24.64 47.13
CA SER A 298 1.10 25.17 45.92
C SER A 298 -0.20 25.91 46.22
N ARG A 299 -0.55 26.87 45.37
CA ARG A 299 -1.82 27.59 45.40
C ARG A 299 -2.96 26.84 44.69
N GLY A 300 -2.65 25.72 44.04
CA GLY A 300 -3.60 25.04 43.16
C GLY A 300 -3.92 25.88 41.92
N TYR A 301 -4.97 25.48 41.20
CA TYR A 301 -5.46 26.18 40.02
C TYR A 301 -6.60 27.17 40.32
N MET A 302 -7.12 27.21 41.56
CA MET A 302 -8.13 28.18 42.01
C MET A 302 -9.41 28.15 41.14
N TYR A 303 -9.90 26.95 40.85
CA TYR A 303 -11.15 26.72 40.12
C TYR A 303 -12.03 25.66 40.83
N ASP A 304 -13.27 25.50 40.39
CA ASP A 304 -14.19 24.48 40.89
C ASP A 304 -13.98 23.14 40.16
N TRP A 305 -13.48 22.12 40.86
CA TRP A 305 -13.16 20.83 40.29
C TRP A 305 -14.41 19.95 40.25
N LYS A 306 -14.77 19.50 39.04
CA LYS A 306 -16.00 18.75 38.78
C LYS A 306 -15.75 17.26 38.77
N ARG A 307 -16.51 16.51 39.56
CA ARG A 307 -16.38 15.05 39.64
C ARG A 307 -16.82 14.37 38.35
N GLU A 308 -17.81 14.94 37.68
CA GLU A 308 -18.39 14.45 36.44
C GLU A 308 -17.34 14.41 35.33
N GLU A 309 -16.48 15.44 35.25
CA GLU A 309 -15.39 15.51 34.27
C GLU A 309 -14.33 14.43 34.50
N ALA A 310 -14.00 14.14 35.76
CA ALA A 310 -13.04 13.11 36.13
C ALA A 310 -13.56 11.67 35.89
N ASN A 311 -14.88 11.50 35.96
CA ASN A 311 -15.54 10.21 35.73
C ASN A 311 -15.62 9.83 34.25
N LYS A 312 -15.49 10.77 33.31
CA LYS A 312 -15.58 10.47 31.86
C LYS A 312 -14.49 9.50 31.44
N ASN A 313 -14.85 8.44 30.73
CA ASN A 313 -13.88 7.54 30.11
C ASN A 313 -13.46 8.07 28.73
N LEU A 314 -12.22 7.79 28.39
CA LEU A 314 -11.58 8.17 27.14
C LEU A 314 -10.64 7.06 26.67
N LEU A 315 -10.20 7.13 25.41
CA LEU A 315 -9.02 6.41 24.98
C LEU A 315 -7.79 7.18 25.45
N ARG A 316 -6.86 6.49 26.14
CA ARG A 316 -5.69 7.14 26.75
C ARG A 316 -4.91 7.96 25.72
N THR A 317 -4.58 9.20 26.09
CA THR A 317 -3.92 10.16 25.18
C THR A 317 -2.39 10.09 25.25
N HIS A 318 -1.88 9.51 26.33
CA HIS A 318 -0.45 9.31 26.60
C HIS A 318 -0.24 8.19 27.62
N THR A 319 0.93 7.57 27.62
CA THR A 319 1.30 6.50 28.56
C THR A 319 1.54 7.01 29.99
N THR A 320 1.60 8.33 30.20
CA THR A 320 1.76 8.96 31.52
C THR A 320 0.60 8.65 32.48
N ALA A 321 -0.57 8.29 31.94
CA ALA A 321 -1.67 7.77 32.75
C ALA A 321 -1.30 6.44 33.45
N VAL A 322 -0.57 5.57 32.76
CA VAL A 322 -0.06 4.30 33.31
C VAL A 322 0.98 4.59 34.38
N SER A 323 1.91 5.51 34.12
CA SER A 323 2.90 5.98 35.10
C SER A 323 2.25 6.50 36.38
N THR A 324 1.15 7.24 36.26
CA THR A 324 0.38 7.76 37.39
C THR A 324 -0.22 6.65 38.24
N ARG A 325 -0.82 5.64 37.60
CA ARG A 325 -1.34 4.45 38.31
C ARG A 325 -0.24 3.68 39.03
N MET A 326 0.90 3.49 38.37
CA MET A 326 2.06 2.79 38.93
C MET A 326 2.66 3.54 40.12
N LEU A 327 2.84 4.86 39.99
CA LEU A 327 3.32 5.72 41.07
C LEU A 327 2.34 5.75 42.25
N TYR A 328 1.04 5.84 41.99
CA TYR A 328 0.03 5.77 43.05
C TYR A 328 0.08 4.43 43.80
N ALA A 329 0.22 3.30 43.09
CA ALA A 329 0.36 2.00 43.72
C ALA A 329 1.66 1.88 44.53
N LEU A 330 2.78 2.41 44.01
CA LEU A 330 4.07 2.45 44.71
C LEU A 330 3.99 3.27 46.00
N ALA A 331 3.26 4.40 45.99
CA ALA A 331 3.06 5.25 47.16
C ALA A 331 2.28 4.57 48.31
N LYS A 332 1.59 3.45 48.05
CA LYS A 332 0.89 2.68 49.09
C LYS A 332 1.77 1.66 49.80
N GLN A 333 3.02 1.52 49.38
CA GLN A 333 3.99 0.60 49.95
C GLN A 333 5.12 1.39 50.63
N PRO A 334 5.92 0.76 51.51
CA PRO A 334 7.16 1.36 51.99
C PRO A 334 8.02 1.82 50.80
N PHE A 335 8.45 3.07 50.84
CA PHE A 335 9.14 3.68 49.71
C PHE A 335 10.39 2.88 49.32
N THR A 336 10.46 2.51 48.05
CA THR A 336 11.61 1.85 47.43
C THR A 336 11.89 2.54 46.09
N PRO A 337 13.15 2.93 45.79
CA PRO A 337 13.49 3.52 44.50
C PRO A 337 13.13 2.59 43.34
N LYS A 338 12.56 3.16 42.27
CA LYS A 338 12.09 2.39 41.11
C LYS A 338 12.39 3.10 39.80
N ARG A 339 12.66 2.30 38.77
CA ARG A 339 12.82 2.72 37.38
C ARG A 339 11.78 1.99 36.56
N TYR A 340 10.88 2.71 35.92
CA TYR A 340 9.78 2.12 35.16
C TYR A 340 9.78 2.60 33.71
N PHE A 341 9.40 1.72 32.79
CA PHE A 341 9.18 2.09 31.41
C PHE A 341 7.92 1.45 30.83
N SER A 342 7.39 2.04 29.77
CA SER A 342 6.33 1.44 28.96
C SER A 342 6.49 1.80 27.50
N ILE A 343 6.05 0.91 26.62
CA ILE A 343 5.98 1.18 25.18
C ILE A 343 4.64 0.68 24.68
N ASP A 344 3.68 1.60 24.50
CA ASP A 344 2.35 1.20 24.10
C ASP A 344 1.57 2.28 23.34
N ARG A 345 0.45 1.85 22.75
CA ARG A 345 -0.36 2.67 21.86
C ARG A 345 -1.18 3.71 22.61
N VAL A 346 -1.24 4.92 22.08
CA VAL A 346 -2.01 6.05 22.60
C VAL A 346 -2.87 6.63 21.48
N PHE A 347 -3.91 7.36 21.85
CA PHE A 347 -4.95 7.81 20.93
C PHE A 347 -5.17 9.32 21.08
N ARG A 348 -5.14 10.05 19.97
CA ARG A 348 -5.37 11.50 19.94
C ARG A 348 -6.29 11.83 18.79
N ASN A 349 -7.28 12.69 19.00
CA ASN A 349 -8.22 13.11 17.98
C ASN A 349 -7.61 14.17 17.04
N GLU A 350 -6.39 13.91 16.58
CA GLU A 350 -5.68 14.78 15.66
C GLU A 350 -6.02 14.40 14.21
N SER A 351 -6.02 15.40 13.32
CA SER A 351 -6.22 15.16 11.90
C SER A 351 -5.08 14.31 11.33
N VAL A 352 -5.42 13.18 10.71
CA VAL A 352 -4.43 12.25 10.14
C VAL A 352 -3.73 12.90 8.95
N ASP A 353 -2.41 13.01 9.01
CA ASP A 353 -1.57 13.57 7.95
C ASP A 353 -0.34 12.67 7.64
N ARG A 354 0.74 13.24 7.10
CA ARG A 354 1.97 12.50 6.76
C ARG A 354 2.81 12.13 7.98
N THR A 355 2.64 12.85 9.08
CA THR A 355 3.46 12.81 10.31
C THR A 355 2.65 12.49 11.56
N HIS A 356 1.33 12.66 11.53
CA HIS A 356 0.42 12.45 12.64
C HIS A 356 -0.60 11.36 12.30
N LEU A 357 -0.82 10.47 13.27
CA LEU A 357 -1.86 9.44 13.24
C LEU A 357 -2.76 9.63 14.46
N ALA A 358 -4.04 9.25 14.30
CA ALA A 358 -4.97 9.23 15.41
C ALA A 358 -4.59 8.21 16.50
N GLU A 359 -3.81 7.19 16.13
CA GLU A 359 -3.20 6.24 17.05
C GLU A 359 -1.73 6.01 16.71
N PHE A 360 -0.86 5.99 17.72
CA PHE A 360 0.58 5.77 17.58
C PHE A 360 1.16 5.23 18.88
N HIS A 361 2.42 4.77 18.90
CA HIS A 361 3.04 4.21 20.11
C HIS A 361 3.90 5.25 20.81
N GLN A 362 3.62 5.46 22.08
CA GLN A 362 4.42 6.28 22.97
C GLN A 362 5.34 5.38 23.80
N ILE A 363 6.60 5.78 23.86
CA ILE A 363 7.60 5.24 24.77
C ILE A 363 7.68 6.22 25.93
N GLU A 364 7.66 5.71 27.16
CA GLU A 364 7.85 6.51 28.35
C GLU A 364 8.77 5.80 29.34
N GLY A 365 9.69 6.56 29.92
CA GLY A 365 10.56 6.11 31.01
C GLY A 365 10.44 7.07 32.20
N LEU A 366 10.52 6.54 33.42
CA LEU A 366 10.57 7.32 34.64
C LEU A 366 11.50 6.69 35.68
N VAL A 367 12.09 7.55 36.52
CA VAL A 367 12.89 7.16 37.68
C VAL A 367 12.33 7.88 38.90
N CYS A 368 12.00 7.11 39.94
CA CYS A 368 11.49 7.56 41.22
C CYS A 368 12.54 7.25 42.29
N ASP A 369 13.14 8.29 42.87
CA ASP A 369 14.16 8.17 43.91
C ASP A 369 14.18 9.43 44.80
N LYS A 370 14.93 9.39 45.90
CA LYS A 370 15.13 10.53 46.79
C LYS A 370 16.16 11.50 46.21
N GLY A 371 15.85 12.79 46.26
CA GLY A 371 16.80 13.85 45.92
C GLY A 371 17.20 13.95 44.45
N LEU A 372 16.43 13.35 43.51
CA LEU A 372 16.71 13.50 42.08
C LEU A 372 16.66 14.96 41.65
N THR A 373 17.58 15.33 40.78
CA THR A 373 17.77 16.66 40.22
C THR A 373 17.56 16.66 38.72
N LEU A 374 17.53 17.87 38.13
CA LEU A 374 17.52 18.03 36.69
C LEU A 374 18.77 17.45 36.02
N GLY A 375 19.91 17.46 36.73
CA GLY A 375 21.16 16.87 36.27
C GLY A 375 21.06 15.35 36.11
N ASP A 376 20.35 14.69 37.02
CA ASP A 376 20.10 13.23 36.95
C ASP A 376 19.24 12.88 35.74
N LEU A 377 18.21 13.68 35.44
CA LEU A 377 17.41 13.54 34.22
C LEU A 377 18.28 13.67 32.97
N ILE A 378 19.10 14.71 32.88
CA ILE A 378 20.02 14.90 31.76
C ILE A 378 21.02 13.73 31.65
N GLY A 379 21.52 13.21 32.76
CA GLY A 379 22.42 12.05 32.80
C GLY A 379 21.77 10.79 32.23
N VAL A 380 20.56 10.46 32.70
CA VAL A 380 19.79 9.30 32.21
C VAL A 380 19.46 9.44 30.73
N LEU A 381 19.07 10.64 30.29
CA LEU A 381 18.78 10.90 28.87
C LEU A 381 20.02 10.73 27.99
N ASN A 382 21.19 11.20 28.42
CA ASN A 382 22.44 10.99 27.68
C ASN A 382 22.77 9.49 27.54
N ASP A 383 22.69 8.70 28.61
CA ASP A 383 22.93 7.25 28.55
C ASP A 383 21.91 6.56 27.63
N PHE A 384 20.61 6.84 27.81
CA PHE A 384 19.54 6.27 27.00
C PHE A 384 19.70 6.56 25.50
N PHE A 385 19.90 7.83 25.12
CA PHE A 385 20.02 8.21 23.71
C PHE A 385 21.36 7.82 23.09
N SER A 386 22.44 7.72 23.87
CA SER A 386 23.73 7.22 23.36
C SER A 386 23.61 5.78 22.84
N ARG A 387 22.87 4.90 23.54
CA ARG A 387 22.57 3.53 23.11
C ARG A 387 21.67 3.45 21.88
N LEU A 388 20.95 4.52 21.58
CA LEU A 388 20.19 4.68 20.34
C LEU A 388 21.03 5.24 19.18
N GLY A 389 22.33 5.46 19.39
CA GLY A 389 23.23 6.08 18.40
C GLY A 389 23.09 7.60 18.30
N MET A 390 22.47 8.25 19.30
CA MET A 390 22.24 9.70 19.35
C MET A 390 23.04 10.33 20.48
N SER A 391 24.31 10.65 20.21
CA SER A 391 25.24 11.22 21.21
C SER A 391 25.21 12.76 21.32
N LYS A 392 24.70 13.46 20.29
CA LYS A 392 24.67 14.93 20.25
C LYS A 392 23.32 15.43 20.75
N LEU A 393 23.17 15.62 22.07
CA LEU A 393 21.94 16.13 22.67
C LEU A 393 21.99 17.61 23.02
N ARG A 394 20.83 18.27 22.92
CA ARG A 394 20.55 19.61 23.47
C ARG A 394 19.18 19.59 24.15
N PHE A 395 19.06 20.41 25.19
CA PHE A 395 17.84 20.54 25.97
C PHE A 395 17.32 21.95 25.88
N LYS A 396 16.01 22.10 25.66
CA LYS A 396 15.33 23.39 25.60
C LYS A 396 14.23 23.42 26.67
N PRO A 397 14.16 24.45 27.53
CA PRO A 397 13.07 24.59 28.48
C PRO A 397 11.71 24.53 27.78
N ALA A 398 10.78 23.79 28.39
CA ALA A 398 9.45 23.57 27.86
C ALA A 398 8.42 23.73 28.99
N TYR A 399 7.14 23.55 28.64
CA TYR A 399 6.05 23.52 29.61
C TYR A 399 5.27 22.21 29.43
N ASN A 400 5.15 21.43 30.50
CA ASN A 400 4.09 20.43 30.61
C ASN A 400 3.34 20.69 31.93
N PRO A 401 2.01 20.52 31.97
CA PRO A 401 1.21 20.80 33.17
C PRO A 401 1.68 20.04 34.42
N TYR A 402 2.21 18.84 34.21
CA TYR A 402 2.54 17.88 35.25
C TYR A 402 4.04 17.80 35.58
N THR A 403 4.90 18.62 34.95
CA THR A 403 6.34 18.67 35.26
C THR A 403 6.87 20.08 35.52
N GLU A 404 7.75 20.20 36.52
CA GLU A 404 8.46 21.43 36.87
C GLU A 404 9.82 21.05 37.51
N PRO A 405 10.97 21.32 36.85
CA PRO A 405 11.15 21.86 35.50
C PRO A 405 10.80 20.86 34.37
N SER A 406 10.59 21.38 33.16
CA SER A 406 10.35 20.60 31.93
C SER A 406 11.36 20.95 30.83
N MET A 407 11.72 19.98 29.99
CA MET A 407 12.60 20.20 28.83
C MET A 407 12.23 19.33 27.62
N GLU A 408 12.26 19.95 26.44
CA GLU A 408 12.31 19.27 25.15
C GLU A 408 13.74 18.77 24.88
N ILE A 409 13.84 17.63 24.20
CA ILE A 409 15.09 16.95 23.88
C ILE A 409 15.32 17.05 22.36
N PHE A 410 16.48 17.59 21.98
CA PHE A 410 16.89 17.72 20.59
C PHE A 410 18.14 16.89 20.33
N SER A 411 18.20 16.24 19.17
CA SER A 411 19.40 15.56 18.66
C SER A 411 19.81 16.11 17.30
N TYR A 412 21.12 16.19 17.05
CA TYR A 412 21.63 16.60 15.75
C TYR A 412 21.56 15.46 14.74
N HIS A 413 20.78 15.64 13.67
CA HIS A 413 20.62 14.64 12.63
C HIS A 413 21.63 14.88 11.49
N GLU A 414 22.64 14.01 11.36
CA GLU A 414 23.73 14.17 10.38
C GLU A 414 23.23 14.25 8.93
N GLY A 415 22.24 13.45 8.55
CA GLY A 415 21.68 13.46 7.19
C GLY A 415 20.88 14.72 6.84
N LEU A 416 20.28 15.39 7.85
CA LEU A 416 19.45 16.60 7.65
C LEU A 416 20.20 17.88 8.05
N LYS A 417 21.41 17.73 8.62
CA LYS A 417 22.28 18.80 9.11
C LYS A 417 21.59 19.80 10.04
N LYS A 418 20.60 19.36 10.82
CA LYS A 418 19.80 20.20 11.72
C LYS A 418 19.51 19.50 13.04
N TRP A 419 19.20 20.30 14.05
CA TRP A 419 18.65 19.83 15.33
C TRP A 419 17.19 19.43 15.14
N VAL A 420 16.85 18.22 15.57
CA VAL A 420 15.50 17.66 15.46
C VAL A 420 15.02 17.29 16.86
N GLU A 421 13.77 17.63 17.16
CA GLU A 421 13.11 17.22 18.40
C GLU A 421 12.87 15.71 18.40
N ILE A 422 13.40 15.04 19.42
CA ILE A 422 13.37 13.58 19.58
C ILE A 422 12.56 13.12 20.79
N GLY A 423 12.16 14.04 21.68
CA GLY A 423 11.34 13.71 22.84
C GLY A 423 11.10 14.90 23.76
N ASN A 424 10.31 14.66 24.81
CA ASN A 424 9.99 15.62 25.85
C ASN A 424 10.22 14.96 27.23
N SER A 425 10.53 15.75 28.25
CA SER A 425 10.86 15.26 29.59
C SER A 425 10.63 16.32 30.66
N GLY A 426 10.67 15.89 31.92
CA GLY A 426 10.62 16.80 33.05
C GLY A 426 10.62 16.09 34.39
N MET A 427 10.51 16.86 35.46
CA MET A 427 10.40 16.37 36.84
C MET A 427 8.95 16.50 37.30
N PHE A 428 8.30 15.41 37.72
CA PHE A 428 6.89 15.47 38.12
C PHE A 428 6.69 16.43 39.29
N ARG A 429 5.61 17.20 39.19
CA ARG A 429 5.24 18.23 40.15
C ARG A 429 4.93 17.65 41.53
N PRO A 430 5.28 18.35 42.64
CA PRO A 430 4.89 17.93 43.98
C PRO A 430 3.37 17.80 44.15
N GLU A 431 2.59 18.64 43.46
CA GLU A 431 1.12 18.61 43.48
C GLU A 431 0.53 17.33 42.86
N MET A 432 1.29 16.63 42.03
CA MET A 432 0.94 15.31 41.52
C MET A 432 1.35 14.22 42.53
N LEU A 433 2.58 14.25 43.03
CA LEU A 433 3.19 13.16 43.81
C LEU A 433 2.74 13.11 45.28
N LEU A 434 2.71 14.26 45.95
CA LEU A 434 2.43 14.33 47.39
C LEU A 434 1.01 13.88 47.77
N PRO A 435 -0.07 14.21 47.01
CA PRO A 435 -1.38 13.64 47.30
C PRO A 435 -1.47 12.12 47.07
N MET A 436 -0.54 11.49 46.33
CA MET A 436 -0.48 10.02 46.24
C MET A 436 -0.03 9.38 47.57
N GLY A 437 0.78 10.11 48.35
CA GLY A 437 1.36 9.67 49.62
C GLY A 437 2.89 9.56 49.63
N PHE A 438 3.59 10.09 48.62
CA PHE A 438 5.05 10.07 48.61
C PHE A 438 5.65 10.99 49.69
N PRO A 439 6.79 10.63 50.29
CA PRO A 439 7.58 11.52 51.14
C PRO A 439 8.06 12.78 50.40
N GLU A 440 8.25 13.89 51.12
CA GLU A 440 8.66 15.18 50.56
C GLU A 440 10.07 15.21 49.94
N ASP A 441 10.92 14.22 50.23
CA ASP A 441 12.26 14.10 49.65
C ASP A 441 12.30 13.22 48.38
N VAL A 442 11.18 12.55 48.05
CA VAL A 442 11.05 11.73 46.85
C VAL A 442 10.73 12.62 45.65
N ARG A 443 11.45 12.38 44.56
CA ARG A 443 11.29 13.07 43.28
C ARG A 443 11.14 12.04 42.17
N VAL A 444 10.43 12.40 41.11
CA VAL A 444 10.29 11.55 39.93
C VAL A 444 10.69 12.34 38.70
N ILE A 445 11.63 11.79 37.94
CA ILE A 445 12.03 12.32 36.63
C ILE A 445 11.46 11.41 35.56
N ALA A 446 10.95 11.97 34.47
CA ALA A 446 10.30 11.20 33.41
C ALA A 446 10.58 11.80 32.03
N TRP A 447 10.51 10.96 31.00
CA TRP A 447 10.63 11.38 29.61
C TRP A 447 9.81 10.48 28.69
N GLY A 448 9.45 11.00 27.53
CA GLY A 448 8.72 10.27 26.52
C GLY A 448 9.08 10.69 25.10
N LEU A 449 8.87 9.74 24.17
CA LEU A 449 9.05 9.93 22.74
C LEU A 449 8.11 9.00 21.96
N SER A 450 7.83 9.32 20.70
CA SER A 450 7.13 8.41 19.78
C SER A 450 8.08 7.30 19.32
N LEU A 451 7.53 6.09 19.12
CA LEU A 451 8.24 4.96 18.51
C LEU A 451 8.37 5.11 16.99
N GLU A 452 7.36 5.71 16.35
CA GLU A 452 7.26 5.85 14.90
C GLU A 452 8.35 6.76 14.35
N ARG A 453 8.60 7.92 14.96
CA ARG A 453 9.60 8.89 14.46
C ARG A 453 11.03 8.30 14.37
N PRO A 454 11.59 7.66 15.42
CA PRO A 454 12.87 6.97 15.32
C PRO A 454 12.87 5.84 14.29
N THR A 455 11.76 5.10 14.18
CA THR A 455 11.63 3.99 13.21
C THR A 455 11.62 4.50 11.76
N MET A 456 10.93 5.61 11.50
CA MET A 456 10.89 6.28 10.21
C MET A 456 12.28 6.75 9.79
N ILE A 457 13.04 7.36 10.71
CA ILE A 457 14.42 7.79 10.46
C ILE A 457 15.33 6.58 10.18
N LEU A 458 15.24 5.54 11.01
CA LEU A 458 16.08 4.33 10.89
C LEU A 458 15.90 3.61 9.55
N TYR A 459 14.67 3.52 9.06
CA TYR A 459 14.35 2.79 7.83
C TYR A 459 14.11 3.69 6.61
N GLY A 460 14.32 5.00 6.72
CA GLY A 460 14.15 5.94 5.62
C GLY A 460 12.70 6.02 5.10
N VAL A 461 11.72 6.04 6.00
CA VAL A 461 10.29 6.12 5.67
C VAL A 461 9.80 7.55 5.85
N ASP A 462 9.29 8.17 4.79
CA ASP A 462 8.87 9.59 4.80
C ASP A 462 7.42 9.82 5.24
N ASN A 463 6.60 8.78 5.30
CA ASN A 463 5.18 8.87 5.62
C ASN A 463 4.80 7.77 6.62
N ILE A 464 4.29 8.18 7.77
CA ILE A 464 3.97 7.29 8.90
C ILE A 464 2.94 6.22 8.54
N ARG A 465 2.05 6.50 7.58
CA ARG A 465 1.02 5.57 7.09
C ARG A 465 1.58 4.39 6.28
N ASP A 466 2.79 4.54 5.77
CA ASP A 466 3.49 3.46 5.07
C ASP A 466 4.20 2.53 6.06
N LEU A 467 4.36 2.98 7.32
CA LEU A 467 4.94 2.23 8.41
C LEU A 467 3.88 1.55 9.28
N PHE A 468 2.72 2.16 9.53
CA PHE A 468 1.70 1.64 10.43
C PHE A 468 0.29 1.74 9.86
N GLY A 469 -0.50 0.68 10.05
CA GLY A 469 -1.90 0.58 9.63
C GLY A 469 -2.16 -0.53 8.61
N HIS A 470 -3.42 -0.69 8.22
CA HIS A 470 -3.84 -1.75 7.30
C HIS A 470 -3.41 -1.54 5.84
N LYS A 471 -2.85 -0.37 5.51
CA LYS A 471 -2.37 0.00 4.16
C LYS A 471 -0.85 -0.20 3.99
N VAL A 472 -0.16 -0.72 5.00
CA VAL A 472 1.28 -0.96 4.95
C VAL A 472 1.63 -1.93 3.83
N ASP A 473 2.64 -1.58 3.05
CA ASP A 473 3.16 -2.45 2.00
C ASP A 473 3.90 -3.65 2.61
N LEU A 474 3.41 -4.87 2.38
CA LEU A 474 4.05 -6.10 2.84
C LEU A 474 5.46 -6.30 2.25
N SER A 475 5.76 -5.69 1.11
CA SER A 475 7.10 -5.69 0.53
C SER A 475 8.12 -4.95 1.39
N LEU A 476 7.67 -3.98 2.22
CA LEU A 476 8.51 -3.31 3.21
C LEU A 476 8.98 -4.34 4.25
N MET A 477 8.08 -5.21 4.73
CA MET A 477 8.42 -6.24 5.72
C MET A 477 9.46 -7.23 5.18
N LYS A 478 9.39 -7.56 3.87
CA LYS A 478 10.34 -8.45 3.19
C LYS A 478 11.74 -7.86 3.05
N ARG A 479 11.83 -6.56 2.77
CA ARG A 479 13.09 -5.87 2.48
C ARG A 479 13.76 -5.28 3.72
N ASN A 480 13.00 -5.14 4.81
CA ASN A 480 13.47 -4.46 6.00
C ASN A 480 14.61 -5.23 6.69
N PRO A 481 15.79 -4.60 6.89
CA PRO A 481 16.93 -5.27 7.50
C PRO A 481 16.68 -5.58 8.99
N ILE A 482 17.66 -6.23 9.63
CA ILE A 482 17.63 -6.44 11.08
C ILE A 482 17.81 -5.08 11.78
N CYS A 483 16.99 -4.82 12.79
CA CYS A 483 17.15 -3.64 13.65
C CYS A 483 18.37 -3.84 14.55
N ARG A 484 19.38 -2.98 14.41
CA ARG A 484 20.63 -3.02 15.20
C ARG A 484 20.74 -1.90 16.24
N LEU A 485 19.64 -1.24 16.59
CA LEU A 485 19.65 -0.25 17.66
C LEU A 485 20.10 -0.89 18.98
N GLY A 486 21.03 -0.25 19.70
CA GLY A 486 21.57 -0.76 20.97
C GLY A 486 22.51 -1.96 20.84
N ILE A 487 22.98 -2.27 19.62
CA ILE A 487 23.96 -3.33 19.36
C ILE A 487 25.17 -2.68 18.69
N ASP A 488 26.27 -2.54 19.43
CA ASP A 488 27.58 -2.14 18.90
C ASP A 488 28.23 -3.26 18.09
#